data_AF-A0A699X653-F1
#
_entry.id   AF-A0A699X653-F1
#
_cell.length_a   1.000
_cell.length_b   1.000
_cell.length_c   1.000
_cell.angle_alpha   90.00
_cell.angle_beta   90.00
_cell.angle_gamma   90.00
#
_symmetry.space_group_name_H-M   'P 1'
#
loop_
_entity.id
_entity.type
_entity.pdbx_description
1 polymer ?
#
loop_
_entity_poly.entity_id
_entity_poly.type
_entity_poly.pdbx_seq_one_letter_code
_entity_poly.pdbx_strand_id
1 'polypeptide(L)'
;MNRMIHESVKAAIQAERERVQNEANCAEGPNIAPISQECTFANFMKCSPITFRGNEGAVGLIRWIEKTEMVFTVRKCTKANKVVFAAATFQDQALT
;
A
#
# COMPACT_ATOMS: atom_id res chain seq x y z
N MET A 1 15.52 -2.01 -29.35
CA MET A 1 14.09 -2.32 -29.17
C MET A 1 13.87 -3.45 -28.18
N ASN A 2 14.45 -4.65 -28.38
CA ASN A 2 14.28 -5.82 -27.49
C ASN A 2 14.68 -5.57 -26.02
N ARG A 3 15.71 -4.75 -25.77
CA ARG A 3 16.10 -4.37 -24.40
C ARG A 3 15.01 -3.61 -23.65
N MET A 4 14.32 -2.69 -24.32
CA MET A 4 13.24 -1.92 -23.69
C MET A 4 12.02 -2.80 -23.39
N ILE A 5 11.68 -3.70 -24.31
CA ILE A 5 10.59 -4.68 -24.08
C ILE A 5 10.91 -5.56 -22.87
N HIS A 6 12.14 -6.05 -22.77
CA HIS A 6 12.54 -6.90 -21.65
C HIS A 6 12.49 -6.18 -20.29
N GLU A 7 12.92 -4.91 -20.23
CA GLU A 7 12.85 -4.12 -19.01
C GLU A 7 11.40 -3.76 -18.64
N SER A 8 10.55 -3.42 -19.61
CA SER A 8 9.11 -3.20 -19.36
C SER A 8 8.40 -4.46 -18.87
N VAL A 9 8.72 -5.64 -19.43
CA VAL A 9 8.16 -6.92 -18.97
C VAL A 9 8.62 -7.24 -17.55
N LYS A 10 9.90 -7.03 -17.22
CA LYS A 10 10.41 -7.20 -15.85
C LYS A 10 9.71 -6.26 -14.86
N ALA A 11 9.55 -4.98 -15.21
CA ALA A 11 8.87 -4.01 -14.37
C ALA A 11 7.41 -4.42 -14.11
N ALA A 12 6.70 -4.89 -15.14
CA ALA A 12 5.32 -5.35 -15.02
C ALA A 12 5.20 -6.60 -14.13
N ILE A 13 6.08 -7.59 -14.31
CA ILE A 13 6.11 -8.79 -13.45
C ILE A 13 6.37 -8.41 -12.00
N GLN A 14 7.30 -7.48 -11.77
CA GLN A 14 7.61 -7.00 -10.42
C GLN A 14 6.43 -6.25 -9.80
N ALA A 15 5.76 -5.37 -10.54
CA ALA A 15 4.58 -4.66 -10.08
C ALA A 15 3.45 -5.63 -9.68
N GLU A 16 3.20 -6.66 -10.49
CA GLU A 16 2.17 -7.66 -10.16
C GLU A 16 2.54 -8.51 -8.96
N ARG A 17 3.80 -8.93 -8.84
CA ARG A 17 4.27 -9.67 -7.66
C ARG A 17 4.07 -8.85 -6.38
N GLU A 18 4.34 -7.55 -6.46
CA GLU A 18 4.15 -6.62 -5.36
C GLU A 18 2.67 -6.42 -5.01
N ARG A 19 1.79 -6.34 -6.01
CA ARG A 19 0.34 -6.25 -5.79
C ARG A 19 -0.19 -7.49 -5.08
N VAL A 20 0.15 -8.68 -5.58
CA VAL A 20 -0.23 -9.97 -4.99
C VAL A 20 0.28 -10.10 -3.55
N GLN A 21 1.53 -9.72 -3.30
CA GLN A 21 2.09 -9.77 -1.94
C GLN A 21 1.36 -8.83 -0.98
N ASN A 22 1.06 -7.61 -1.43
CA ASN A 22 0.36 -6.66 -0.57
C ASN A 22 -1.10 -7.08 -0.31
N GLU A 23 -1.78 -7.70 -1.28
CA GLU A 23 -3.10 -8.31 -1.10
C GLU A 23 -3.03 -9.45 -0.05
N ALA A 24 -2.02 -10.32 -0.14
CA ALA A 24 -1.80 -11.40 0.82
C ALA A 24 -1.53 -10.88 2.24
N ASN A 25 -0.71 -9.82 2.38
CA ASN A 25 -0.44 -9.18 3.68
C ASN A 25 -1.74 -8.66 4.34
N CYS A 26 -2.73 -8.23 3.55
CA CYS A 26 -4.05 -7.84 4.05
C CYS A 26 -4.99 -9.02 4.35
N ALA A 27 -4.76 -10.19 3.77
CA ALA A 27 -5.67 -11.33 3.82
C ALA A 27 -5.49 -12.23 5.06
N GLU A 28 -4.36 -12.16 5.77
CA GLU A 28 -4.10 -12.97 6.97
C GLU A 28 -4.85 -12.48 8.22
N GLY A 29 -6.18 -12.61 8.25
CA GLY A 29 -6.98 -12.50 9.46
C GLY A 29 -7.89 -13.70 9.68
N PRO A 30 -8.29 -13.99 10.94
CA PRO A 30 -9.18 -15.10 11.21
C PRO A 30 -10.43 -14.94 10.34
N ASN A 31 -10.81 -16.01 9.64
CA ASN A 31 -12.04 -16.12 8.85
C ASN A 31 -13.27 -15.93 9.75
N ILE A 32 -13.54 -14.71 10.16
CA ILE A 32 -14.81 -14.32 10.77
C ILE A 32 -15.61 -13.70 9.63
N ALA A 33 -16.84 -14.19 9.47
CA ALA A 33 -17.84 -13.76 8.49
C ALA A 33 -17.83 -12.23 8.29
N PRO A 34 -18.22 -11.71 7.11
CA PRO A 34 -18.10 -10.29 6.78
C PRO A 34 -19.13 -9.48 7.57
N ILE A 35 -18.85 -9.28 8.85
CA ILE A 35 -19.34 -8.12 9.59
C ILE A 35 -18.77 -6.93 8.82
N SER A 36 -19.59 -5.93 8.52
CA SER A 36 -19.17 -4.69 7.85
C SER A 36 -18.16 -3.94 8.72
N GLN A 37 -16.93 -4.46 8.80
CA GLN A 37 -15.94 -3.97 9.72
C GLN A 37 -15.40 -2.70 9.10
N GLU A 38 -15.83 -1.57 9.66
CA GLU A 38 -15.28 -0.28 9.32
C GLU A 38 -13.75 -0.37 9.36
N CYS A 39 -13.08 0.24 8.38
CA CYS A 39 -11.63 0.28 8.35
C CYS A 39 -11.11 1.00 9.59
N THR A 40 -10.58 0.22 10.53
CA THR A 40 -9.89 0.70 11.72
C THR A 40 -8.41 0.89 11.43
N PHE A 41 -7.74 1.67 12.28
CA PHE A 41 -6.28 1.83 12.20
C PHE A 41 -5.56 0.48 12.36
N ALA A 42 -6.06 -0.39 13.24
CA ALA A 42 -5.52 -1.74 13.42
C ALA A 42 -5.63 -2.59 12.13
N ASN A 43 -6.77 -2.52 11.43
CA ASN A 43 -6.97 -3.24 10.17
C ASN A 43 -6.07 -2.70 9.05
N PHE A 44 -5.80 -1.39 9.05
CA PHE A 44 -4.83 -0.75 8.16
C PHE A 44 -3.40 -1.22 8.47
N MET A 45 -2.97 -1.16 9.74
CA MET A 45 -1.62 -1.58 10.14
C MET A 45 -1.38 -3.08 9.93
N LYS A 46 -2.42 -3.89 10.05
CA LYS A 46 -2.35 -5.34 9.78
C LYS A 46 -1.96 -5.66 8.33
N CYS A 47 -2.29 -4.78 7.38
CA CYS A 47 -1.83 -4.90 5.99
C CYS A 47 -0.34 -4.60 5.81
N SER A 48 0.38 -4.26 6.88
CA SER A 48 1.79 -3.86 6.86
C SER A 48 2.03 -2.76 5.80
N PRO A 49 1.40 -1.59 5.97
CA PRO A 49 1.45 -0.51 4.98
C PRO A 49 2.90 -0.04 4.81
N ILE A 50 3.26 0.33 3.58
CA ILE A 50 4.59 0.84 3.27
C ILE A 50 4.80 2.21 3.92
N THR A 51 5.99 2.43 4.46
CA THR A 51 6.40 3.72 5.04
C THR A 51 7.08 4.60 4.00
N PHE A 52 7.02 5.91 4.17
CA PHE A 52 7.72 6.88 3.32
C PHE A 52 8.59 7.81 4.17
N ARG A 53 9.90 7.83 3.89
CA ARG A 53 10.90 8.59 4.65
C ARG A 53 11.15 9.99 4.10
N GLY A 54 10.73 10.27 2.87
CA GLY A 54 10.86 11.56 2.21
C GLY A 54 12.08 11.70 1.30
N ASN A 55 12.98 10.71 1.28
CA ASN A 55 14.21 10.73 0.47
C ASN A 55 14.14 9.80 -0.76
N GLU A 56 13.04 9.09 -0.97
CA GLU A 56 12.85 8.12 -2.05
C GLU A 56 12.52 8.76 -3.40
N GLY A 57 12.35 10.10 -3.45
CA GLY A 57 12.05 10.86 -4.65
C GLY A 57 10.65 10.59 -5.24
N ALA A 58 10.39 11.10 -6.45
CA ALA A 58 9.07 11.03 -7.07
C ALA A 58 8.58 9.59 -7.32
N VAL A 59 9.48 8.69 -7.73
CA VAL A 59 9.14 7.28 -7.96
C VAL A 59 8.77 6.58 -6.65
N GLY A 60 9.52 6.85 -5.58
CA GLY A 60 9.21 6.32 -4.25
C GLY A 60 7.88 6.84 -3.71
N LEU A 61 7.60 8.14 -3.92
CA LEU A 61 6.34 8.76 -3.55
C LEU A 61 5.14 8.13 -4.29
N ILE A 62 5.23 7.98 -5.61
CA ILE A 62 4.17 7.34 -6.42
C ILE A 62 3.91 5.92 -5.92
N ARG A 63 4.96 5.14 -5.72
CA ARG A 63 4.85 3.76 -5.22
C ARG A 63 4.21 3.70 -3.83
N TRP A 64 4.54 4.64 -2.94
CA TRP A 64 3.92 4.73 -1.62
C TRP A 64 2.42 5.07 -1.72
N ILE A 65 2.03 6.02 -2.58
CA ILE A 65 0.62 6.37 -2.82
C ILE A 65 -0.15 5.16 -3.33
N GLU A 66 0.30 4.52 -4.41
CA GLU A 66 -0.39 3.38 -5.04
C GLU A 66 -0.62 2.23 -4.04
N LYS A 67 0.41 1.88 -3.26
CA LYS A 67 0.30 0.81 -2.26
C LYS A 67 -0.63 1.18 -1.11
N THR A 68 -0.58 2.42 -0.65
CA THR A 68 -1.45 2.91 0.44
C THR A 68 -2.91 2.98 -0.02
N GLU A 69 -3.19 3.42 -1.25
CA GLU A 69 -4.52 3.43 -1.84
C GLU A 69 -5.11 2.04 -2.02
N MET A 70 -4.30 1.06 -2.41
CA MET A 70 -4.72 -0.33 -2.50
C MET A 70 -5.16 -0.86 -1.12
N VAL A 71 -4.42 -0.58 -0.05
CA VAL A 71 -4.83 -0.96 1.32
C VAL A 71 -6.17 -0.30 1.69
N PHE A 72 -6.34 0.99 1.36
CA PHE A 72 -7.62 1.68 1.61
C PHE A 72 -8.79 1.08 0.85
N THR A 73 -8.55 0.58 -0.36
CA THR A 73 -9.56 -0.05 -1.19
C THR A 73 -9.96 -1.42 -0.63
N VAL A 74 -8.97 -2.26 -0.30
CA VAL A 74 -9.19 -3.60 0.28
C VAL A 74 -9.91 -3.52 1.62
N ARG A 75 -9.53 -2.56 2.48
CA ARG A 75 -10.14 -2.37 3.80
C ARG A 75 -11.38 -1.48 3.79
N LYS A 76 -11.78 -0.92 2.64
CA LYS A 76 -12.93 0.00 2.48
C LYS A 76 -12.85 1.20 3.43
N CYS A 77 -11.69 1.85 3.50
CA CYS A 77 -11.48 2.98 4.41
C CYS A 77 -12.22 4.24 3.98
N THR A 78 -12.86 4.90 4.95
CA THR A 78 -13.56 6.17 4.74
C THR A 78 -12.57 7.28 4.39
N LYS A 79 -13.02 8.31 3.67
CA LYS A 79 -12.18 9.45 3.29
C LYS A 79 -11.51 10.13 4.51
N ALA A 80 -12.22 10.21 5.64
CA ALA A 80 -11.68 10.76 6.88
C ALA A 80 -10.51 9.93 7.42
N ASN A 81 -10.62 8.60 7.40
CA ASN A 81 -9.58 7.71 7.91
C ASN A 81 -8.34 7.66 7.01
N LYS A 82 -8.50 7.82 5.68
CA LYS A 82 -7.39 7.73 4.72
C LYS A 82 -6.25 8.69 5.05
N VAL A 83 -6.56 9.95 5.33
CA VAL A 83 -5.54 10.98 5.60
C VAL A 83 -4.77 10.65 6.88
N VAL A 84 -5.49 10.35 7.96
CA VAL A 84 -4.90 10.05 9.27
C VAL A 84 -4.02 8.79 9.20
N PHE A 85 -4.50 7.76 8.51
CA PHE A 85 -3.78 6.48 8.42
C PHE A 85 -2.55 6.58 7.52
N ALA A 86 -2.65 7.30 6.38
CA ALA A 86 -1.51 7.55 5.51
C ALA A 86 -0.42 8.34 6.25
N ALA A 87 -0.80 9.40 6.98
CA ALA A 87 0.14 10.22 7.74
C ALA A 87 0.92 9.42 8.80
N ALA A 88 0.30 8.39 9.39
CA ALA A 88 0.94 7.50 10.34
C ALA A 88 2.05 6.62 9.73
N THR A 89 2.20 6.59 8.40
CA THR A 89 3.26 5.84 7.69
C THR A 89 4.43 6.73 7.25
N PHE A 90 4.36 8.04 7.48
CA PHE A 90 5.49 8.93 7.27
C PHE A 90 6.56 8.72 8.34
N GLN A 91 7.81 8.88 7.92
CA GLN A 91 9.00 8.77 8.75
C GLN A 91 10.00 9.86 8.36
N ASP A 92 10.96 10.13 9.25
CA ASP A 92 12.13 10.97 8.97
C ASP A 92 11.76 12.32 8.30
N GLN A 93 12.34 12.60 7.14
CA GLN A 93 12.16 13.85 6.41
C GLN A 93 10.72 14.07 5.93
N ALA A 94 9.91 13.01 5.82
CA ALA A 94 8.48 13.16 5.47
C ALA A 94 7.62 13.69 6.63
N LEU A 95 8.17 13.80 7.86
CA LEU A 95 7.48 14.37 9.02
C LEU A 95 7.77 15.86 9.24
N THR A 96 8.63 16.47 8.43
CA THR A 96 9.13 17.85 8.59
C THR A 96 8.92 18.67 7.34
#